data_AF-A0A556VZX1-F1
#
_entry.id   AF-A0A556VZX1-F1
#
_cell.length_a   1.000
_cell.length_b   1.000
_cell.length_c   1.000
_cell.angle_alpha   90.00
_cell.angle_beta   90.00
_cell.angle_gamma   90.00
#
_symmetry.space_group_name_H-M   'P 1'
#
loop_
_entity.id
_entity.type
_entity.pdbx_description
1 polymer ?
#
loop_
_entity_poly.entity_id
_entity_poly.type
_entity_poly.pdbx_seq_one_letter_code
_entity_poly.pdbx_strand_id
1 'polypeptide(L)'
;MKKIFSVILVAFLGVLTCLVYALAEPQEIHSNGILARLLVPGAVRNFQWPELCSEVRLSRSFQECTAGICGEHYDTHFRSASSSEMLESAFAKFIMQVDTTDTILLVDDEVAQDGCRSVRASAYFSYYPDTD
;
A
#
# COMPACT_ATOMS: atom_id res chain seq x y z
N MET A 1 -14.89 -10.71 -61.25
CA MET A 1 -13.77 -11.21 -60.41
C MET A 1 -13.34 -10.26 -59.28
N LYS A 2 -13.29 -8.92 -59.47
CA LYS A 2 -12.89 -7.97 -58.40
C LYS A 2 -13.75 -7.98 -57.12
N LYS A 3 -15.08 -8.16 -57.23
CA LYS A 3 -16.00 -8.13 -56.06
C LYS A 3 -15.82 -9.32 -55.11
N ILE A 4 -15.46 -10.49 -55.62
CA ILE A 4 -15.25 -11.71 -54.81
C ILE A 4 -13.97 -11.57 -53.98
N PHE A 5 -12.93 -10.96 -54.55
CA PHE A 5 -11.67 -10.74 -53.87
C PHE A 5 -11.79 -9.80 -52.65
N SER A 6 -12.60 -8.74 -52.76
CA SER A 6 -12.86 -7.84 -51.62
C SER A 6 -13.61 -8.49 -50.47
N VAL A 7 -14.56 -9.39 -50.76
CA VAL A 7 -15.33 -10.09 -49.72
C VAL A 7 -14.43 -11.07 -48.95
N ILE A 8 -13.56 -11.79 -49.65
CA ILE A 8 -12.60 -12.71 -49.03
C ILE A 8 -11.60 -11.94 -48.16
N LEU A 9 -11.11 -10.79 -48.63
CA LEU A 9 -10.17 -9.98 -47.88
C LEU A 9 -10.76 -9.47 -46.56
N VAL A 10 -12.01 -8.99 -46.58
CA VAL A 10 -12.70 -8.49 -45.37
C VAL A 10 -12.98 -9.62 -44.38
N ALA A 11 -13.39 -10.81 -44.87
CA ALA A 11 -13.57 -11.97 -44.02
C ALA A 11 -12.25 -12.41 -43.36
N PHE A 12 -11.15 -12.38 -44.12
CA PHE A 12 -9.83 -12.74 -43.61
C PHE A 12 -9.33 -11.75 -42.55
N LEU A 13 -9.50 -10.43 -42.78
CA LEU A 13 -9.18 -9.39 -41.81
C LEU A 13 -10.00 -9.54 -40.52
N GLY A 14 -11.30 -9.83 -40.62
CA GLY A 14 -12.17 -10.04 -39.47
C GLY A 14 -11.74 -11.25 -38.62
N VAL A 15 -11.41 -12.36 -39.27
CA VAL A 15 -10.89 -13.56 -38.58
C VAL A 15 -9.54 -13.26 -37.92
N LEU A 16 -8.65 -12.52 -38.60
CA LEU A 16 -7.35 -12.13 -38.05
C LEU A 16 -7.50 -11.26 -36.80
N THR A 17 -8.42 -10.27 -36.82
CA THR A 17 -8.68 -9.42 -35.65
C THR A 17 -9.26 -10.20 -34.48
N CYS A 18 -10.16 -11.16 -34.70
CA CYS A 18 -10.65 -12.03 -33.64
C CYS A 18 -9.53 -12.90 -33.04
N LEU A 19 -8.63 -13.42 -33.88
CA LEU A 19 -7.47 -14.20 -33.43
C LEU A 19 -6.50 -13.38 -32.58
N VAL A 20 -6.24 -12.13 -32.96
CA VAL A 20 -5.38 -11.22 -32.18
C VAL A 20 -6.03 -10.89 -30.82
N TYR A 21 -7.35 -10.67 -30.78
CA TYR A 21 -8.05 -10.43 -29.51
C TYR A 21 -8.12 -11.67 -28.62
N ALA A 22 -8.30 -12.87 -29.17
CA ALA A 22 -8.29 -14.12 -28.42
C ALA A 22 -6.89 -14.46 -27.87
N LEU A 23 -5.82 -14.03 -28.54
CA LEU A 23 -4.44 -14.16 -28.07
C LEU A 23 -4.03 -13.05 -27.07
N ALA A 24 -4.82 -11.99 -26.99
CA ALA A 24 -4.64 -10.88 -26.04
C ALA A 24 -5.54 -11.04 -24.81
N GLU A 25 -5.86 -12.28 -24.40
CA GLU A 25 -6.35 -12.51 -23.05
C GLU A 25 -5.35 -11.86 -22.09
N PRO A 26 -5.81 -10.97 -21.18
CA PRO A 26 -4.95 -10.45 -20.15
C PRO A 26 -4.44 -11.67 -19.38
N GLN A 27 -3.14 -11.96 -19.50
CA GLN A 27 -2.54 -12.94 -18.62
C GLN A 27 -2.85 -12.47 -17.21
N GLU A 28 -3.67 -13.24 -16.48
CA GLU A 28 -3.66 -13.13 -15.04
C GLU A 28 -2.21 -13.36 -14.65
N ILE A 29 -1.55 -12.27 -14.26
CA ILE A 29 -0.28 -12.36 -13.55
C ILE A 29 -0.65 -13.06 -12.26
N HIS A 30 -0.59 -14.39 -12.27
CA HIS A 30 -0.53 -15.15 -11.05
C HIS A 30 0.65 -14.56 -10.30
N SER A 31 0.34 -13.94 -9.17
CA SER A 31 1.30 -13.53 -8.17
C SER A 31 2.01 -14.81 -7.74
N ASN A 32 3.03 -15.20 -8.51
CA ASN A 32 4.09 -16.06 -8.05
C ASN A 32 4.63 -15.31 -6.85
N GLY A 33 4.13 -15.69 -5.67
CA GLY A 33 4.44 -15.05 -4.43
C GLY A 33 5.95 -15.04 -4.27
N ILE A 34 6.58 -13.96 -4.72
CA ILE A 34 7.90 -13.59 -4.31
C ILE A 34 7.72 -13.45 -2.81
N LEU A 35 8.24 -14.43 -2.06
CA LEU A 35 8.48 -14.31 -0.63
C LEU A 35 9.54 -13.21 -0.49
N ALA A 36 9.11 -11.97 -0.73
CA ALA A 36 9.84 -10.79 -0.37
C ALA A 36 9.88 -10.86 1.14
N ARG A 37 11.05 -11.17 1.71
CA ARG A 37 11.28 -10.93 3.12
C ARG A 37 10.89 -9.49 3.38
N LEU A 38 9.77 -9.30 4.06
CA LEU A 38 9.27 -7.99 4.44
C LEU A 38 10.31 -7.41 5.40
N LEU A 39 11.18 -6.54 4.88
CA LEU A 39 12.09 -5.76 5.70
C LEU A 39 11.26 -4.66 6.34
N VAL A 40 10.51 -5.01 7.39
CA VAL A 40 9.88 -4.01 8.26
C VAL A 40 11.02 -3.31 9.00
N PRO A 41 11.20 -1.98 8.89
CA PRO A 41 12.20 -1.27 9.66
C PRO A 41 12.10 -1.67 11.14
N GLY A 42 13.25 -2.00 11.76
CA GLY A 42 13.26 -2.53 13.13
C GLY A 42 12.55 -1.62 14.14
N ALA A 43 12.58 -0.31 13.89
CA ALA A 43 11.90 0.69 14.70
C ALA A 43 10.36 0.60 14.63
N VAL A 44 9.77 0.21 13.48
CA VAL A 44 8.32 -0.02 13.36
C VAL A 44 7.91 -1.26 14.15
N ARG A 45 8.75 -2.30 14.19
CA ARG A 45 8.48 -3.52 14.98
C ARG A 45 8.58 -3.29 16.49
N ASN A 46 9.38 -2.33 16.91
CA ASN A 46 9.63 -2.03 18.32
C ASN A 46 8.76 -0.88 18.85
N PHE A 47 7.73 -0.47 18.09
CA PHE A 47 6.83 0.57 18.55
C PHE A 47 6.08 0.10 19.81
N GLN A 48 6.35 0.74 20.94
CA GLN A 48 5.62 0.51 22.18
C GLN A 48 4.50 1.56 22.32
N TRP A 49 3.29 1.19 21.89
CA TRP A 49 2.12 2.04 22.07
C TRP A 49 1.64 2.00 23.53
N PRO A 50 1.27 3.16 24.12
CA PRO A 50 0.73 3.19 25.46
C PRO A 50 -0.69 2.58 25.51
N GLU A 51 -0.95 1.77 26.55
CA GLU A 51 -2.26 1.27 26.98
C GLU A 51 -3.16 0.73 25.84
N LEU A 52 -2.64 -0.27 25.12
CA LEU A 52 -3.38 -0.97 24.08
C LEU A 52 -4.61 -1.68 24.64
N CYS A 53 -5.76 -1.40 24.06
CA CYS A 53 -7.01 -2.07 24.42
C CYS A 53 -7.18 -3.43 23.73
N SER A 54 -6.52 -3.63 22.59
CA SER A 54 -6.68 -4.82 21.75
C SER A 54 -5.46 -5.02 20.84
N GLU A 55 -5.62 -5.86 19.83
CA GLU A 55 -4.63 -6.10 18.78
C GLU A 55 -4.23 -4.82 18.03
N VAL A 56 -2.97 -4.79 17.59
CA VAL A 56 -2.41 -3.83 16.64
C VAL A 56 -2.37 -4.47 15.27
N ARG A 57 -3.01 -3.85 14.28
CA ARG A 57 -2.95 -4.27 12.88
C ARG A 57 -1.93 -3.41 12.15
N LEU A 58 -0.93 -4.06 11.58
CA LEU A 58 0.07 -3.40 10.73
C LEU A 58 -0.15 -3.85 9.29
N SER A 59 -0.28 -2.89 8.39
CA SER A 59 -0.27 -3.13 6.96
C SER A 59 0.91 -2.40 6.31
N ARG A 60 1.42 -2.97 5.22
CA ARG A 60 2.51 -2.42 4.43
C ARG A 60 2.09 -2.42 2.97
N SER A 61 2.30 -1.30 2.30
CA SER A 61 2.18 -1.17 0.85
C SER A 61 3.46 -0.61 0.26
N PHE A 62 3.72 -0.91 -1.02
CA PHE A 62 4.83 -0.34 -1.76
C PHE A 62 4.40 0.93 -2.47
N GLN A 63 5.29 1.92 -2.54
CA GLN A 63 5.10 3.11 -3.34
C GLN A 63 5.74 2.89 -4.71
N GLU A 64 4.92 2.98 -5.76
CA GLU A 64 5.36 2.92 -7.14
C GLU A 64 5.70 4.33 -7.66
N CYS A 65 6.88 4.44 -8.25
CA CYS A 65 7.37 5.62 -8.97
C CYS A 65 7.66 5.24 -10.43
N THR A 66 8.00 6.24 -11.25
CA THR A 66 8.27 6.07 -12.69
C THR A 66 9.35 5.03 -13.01
N ALA A 67 10.32 4.81 -12.12
CA ALA A 67 11.41 3.84 -12.27
C ALA A 67 11.22 2.54 -11.48
N GLY A 68 10.01 2.26 -10.98
CA GLY A 68 9.69 1.10 -10.14
C GLY A 68 9.37 1.47 -8.70
N ILE A 69 9.63 0.58 -7.74
CA ILE A 69 9.34 0.83 -6.33
C ILE A 69 10.37 1.81 -5.75
N CYS A 70 9.89 2.92 -5.22
CA CYS A 70 10.71 3.99 -4.65
C CYS A 70 10.56 4.13 -3.14
N GLY A 71 9.63 3.41 -2.51
CA GLY A 71 9.44 3.49 -1.08
C GLY A 71 8.44 2.49 -0.51
N GLU A 72 8.21 2.62 0.79
CA GLU A 72 7.29 1.80 1.57
C GLU A 72 6.37 2.71 2.39
N HIS A 73 5.09 2.35 2.44
CA HIS A 73 4.11 2.95 3.33
C HIS A 73 3.68 1.90 4.36
N TYR A 74 3.77 2.27 5.62
CA TYR A 74 3.30 1.48 6.75
C TYR A 74 2.11 2.17 7.38
N ASP A 75 1.06 1.40 7.63
CA ASP A 75 -0.16 1.88 8.25
C ASP A 75 -0.53 0.96 9.41
N THR A 76 -0.51 1.57 10.60
CA THR A 76 -0.75 0.90 11.87
C THR A 76 -2.10 1.33 12.41
N HIS A 77 -3.04 0.40 12.53
CA HIS A 77 -4.35 0.61 13.12
C HIS A 77 -4.45 -0.12 14.45
N PHE A 78 -4.83 0.60 15.50
CA PHE A 78 -4.96 0.01 16.84
C PHE A 78 -5.99 0.79 17.68
N ARG A 79 -6.25 0.27 18.87
CA ARG A 79 -7.12 0.90 19.86
C ARG A 79 -6.36 1.19 21.14
N SER A 80 -6.54 2.37 21.70
CA SER A 80 -5.87 2.79 22.94
C SER A 80 -6.84 3.48 23.90
N ALA A 81 -6.61 3.28 25.20
CA ALA A 81 -7.31 3.99 26.26
C ALA A 81 -6.62 5.33 26.62
N SER A 82 -5.40 5.55 26.12
CA SER A 82 -4.60 6.73 26.44
C SER A 82 -5.21 8.03 25.90
N SER A 83 -4.84 9.15 26.51
CA SER A 83 -5.22 10.48 26.01
C SER A 83 -4.55 10.79 24.67
N SER A 84 -5.17 11.66 23.86
CA SER A 84 -4.60 12.11 22.59
C SER A 84 -3.20 12.73 22.77
N GLU A 85 -3.00 13.53 23.83
CA GLU A 85 -1.68 14.12 24.17
C GLU A 85 -0.60 13.05 24.41
N MET A 86 -0.94 11.96 25.10
CA MET A 86 0.01 10.87 25.37
C MET A 86 0.34 10.09 24.09
N LEU A 87 -0.66 9.88 23.22
CA LEU A 87 -0.50 9.24 21.91
C LEU A 87 0.37 10.08 20.98
N GLU A 88 0.12 11.39 20.92
CA GLU A 88 0.92 12.34 20.15
C GLU A 88 2.36 12.39 20.65
N SER A 89 2.58 12.40 21.97
CA SER A 89 3.93 12.35 22.55
C SER A 89 4.68 11.05 22.21
N ALA A 90 3.99 9.90 22.27
CA ALA A 90 4.56 8.63 21.88
C ALA A 90 4.91 8.58 20.38
N PHE A 91 4.02 9.11 19.53
CA PHE A 91 4.24 9.19 18.09
C PHE A 91 5.40 10.14 17.73
N ALA A 92 5.48 11.31 18.36
CA ALA A 92 6.59 12.24 18.16
C ALA A 92 7.94 11.60 18.51
N LYS A 93 8.01 10.83 19.61
CA LYS A 93 9.22 10.07 19.97
C LYS A 93 9.59 9.03 18.93
N PHE A 94 8.59 8.37 18.33
CA PHE A 94 8.83 7.46 17.22
C PHE A 94 9.40 8.19 16.01
N ILE A 95 8.81 9.31 15.57
CA ILE A 95 9.34 10.09 14.44
C ILE A 95 10.80 10.47 14.68
N MET A 96 11.17 10.87 15.91
CA MET A 96 12.57 11.20 16.22
C MET A 96 13.55 10.00 16.12
N GLN A 97 13.05 8.77 16.25
CA GLN A 97 13.87 7.55 16.22
C GLN A 97 13.89 6.90 14.84
N VAL A 98 13.05 7.35 13.93
CA VAL A 98 12.83 6.69 12.64
C VAL A 98 13.06 7.70 11.52
N ASP A 99 13.97 7.34 10.62
CA ASP A 99 14.27 8.13 9.44
C ASP A 99 13.15 7.92 8.40
N THR A 100 12.14 8.77 8.44
CA THR A 100 10.94 8.75 7.57
C THR A 100 10.81 10.06 6.81
N THR A 101 10.31 10.00 5.58
CA THR A 101 10.05 11.21 4.78
C THR A 101 8.73 11.90 5.13
N ASP A 102 7.69 11.12 5.46
CA ASP A 102 6.40 11.66 5.87
C ASP A 102 5.72 10.73 6.90
N THR A 103 5.05 11.32 7.89
CA THR A 103 4.38 10.59 8.97
C THR A 103 3.13 11.31 9.42
N ILE A 104 2.03 10.57 9.55
CA ILE A 104 0.72 11.12 9.91
C ILE A 104 0.16 10.31 11.08
N LEU A 105 -0.36 11.00 12.09
CA LEU A 105 -1.17 10.41 13.14
C LEU A 105 -2.60 10.91 13.01
N LEU A 106 -3.54 9.97 12.96
CA LEU A 106 -4.98 10.22 13.03
C LEU A 106 -5.51 9.55 14.28
N VAL A 107 -6.04 10.36 15.20
CA VAL A 107 -6.75 9.89 16.39
C VAL A 107 -8.23 10.15 16.15
N ASP A 108 -9.02 9.09 16.21
CA ASP A 108 -10.47 9.22 16.24
C ASP A 108 -10.87 9.57 17.67
N ASP A 109 -11.35 10.79 17.89
CA ASP A 109 -11.75 11.26 19.21
C ASP A 109 -13.07 10.62 19.69
N GLU A 110 -13.76 9.86 18.83
CA GLU A 110 -14.88 9.03 19.27
C GLU A 110 -14.40 7.87 20.14
N VAL A 111 -14.64 8.00 21.45
CA VAL A 111 -14.40 6.93 22.41
C VAL A 111 -15.52 5.90 22.29
N ALA A 112 -15.16 4.67 21.94
CA ALA A 112 -16.12 3.57 21.90
C ALA A 112 -16.64 3.23 23.31
N GLN A 113 -17.74 2.48 23.39
CA GLN A 113 -18.42 2.14 24.65
C GLN A 113 -17.54 1.42 25.68
N ASP A 114 -16.41 0.84 25.26
CA ASP A 114 -15.42 0.17 26.11
C ASP A 114 -14.28 1.10 26.58
N GLY A 115 -14.38 2.41 26.33
CA GLY A 115 -13.40 3.39 26.79
C GLY A 115 -12.16 3.52 25.89
N CYS A 116 -12.18 2.89 24.72
CA CYS A 116 -11.03 2.85 23.82
C CYS A 116 -11.30 3.61 22.53
N ARG A 117 -10.31 4.38 22.09
CA ARG A 117 -10.37 5.18 20.86
C ARG A 117 -9.61 4.51 19.72
N SER A 118 -10.07 4.72 18.49
CA SER A 118 -9.41 4.19 17.30
C SER A 118 -8.26 5.11 16.90
N VAL A 119 -7.08 4.54 16.65
CA VAL A 119 -5.87 5.29 16.28
C VAL A 119 -5.28 4.69 15.02
N ARG A 120 -4.92 5.56 14.08
CA ARG A 120 -4.23 5.19 12.85
C ARG A 120 -2.94 6.01 12.73
N ALA A 121 -1.82 5.32 12.58
CA ALA A 121 -0.51 5.93 12.41
C ALA A 121 0.11 5.45 11.09
N SER A 122 0.42 6.39 10.21
CA SER A 122 1.03 6.15 8.91
C SER A 122 2.47 6.67 8.88
N ALA A 123 3.37 5.90 8.29
CA ALA A 123 4.77 6.26 8.09
C ALA A 123 5.24 5.88 6.68
N TYR A 124 5.89 6.82 6.01
CA TYR A 124 6.44 6.68 4.67
C TYR A 124 7.96 6.68 4.71
N PHE A 125 8.54 5.73 3.99
CA PHE A 125 9.98 5.56 3.86
C PHE A 125 10.33 5.60 2.39
N SER A 126 11.08 6.62 1.97
CA SER A 126 11.64 6.65 0.62
C SER A 126 12.98 5.92 0.59
N TYR A 127 13.21 5.13 -0.45
CA TYR A 127 14.50 4.51 -0.73
C TYR A 127 15.47 5.48 -1.41
N TYR A 128 14.92 6.47 -2.10
CA TYR A 128 15.68 7.52 -2.76
C TYR A 128 15.34 8.83 -2.03
N PRO A 129 16.32 9.53 -1.43
CA PRO A 129 16.04 10.84 -0.88
C PRO A 129 15.50 11.73 -1.99
N ASP A 130 14.48 12.54 -1.69
CA ASP A 130 13.96 13.54 -2.63
C ASP A 130 15.14 14.42 -3.07
N THR A 131 15.64 14.18 -4.28
CA THR A 131 16.57 15.10 -4.92
C THR A 131 15.73 16.20 -5.52
N ASP A 132 15.47 17.24 -4.73
CA ASP A 132 15.08 18.56 -5.22
C ASP A 132 16.12 19.11 -6.22
#